data_AF-A0A5E4QZK7-F1
#
_entry.id   AF-A0A5E4QZK7-F1
#
_cell.length_a   1.000
_cell.length_b   1.000
_cell.length_c   1.000
_cell.angle_alpha   90.00
_cell.angle_beta   90.00
_cell.angle_gamma   90.00
#
_symmetry.space_group_name_H-M   'P 1'
#
loop_
_entity.id
_entity.type
_entity.pdbx_description
1 polymer ?
#
loop_
_entity_poly.entity_id
_entity_poly.type
_entity_poly.pdbx_seq_one_letter_code
_entity_poly.pdbx_strand_id
1 'polypeptide(L)'
;MVCLYSQFEITKEAEQSDDDIVLTREEQLQEMERRSRSLNYLNSPYKCGLCYRGFVDPQAYSNHEGRHSECDVCRLRYGSARLLRAHAQAAHVRRYRCPRRKSIDSGTTVGPTRVTFVDRPSLRRQLRGHSGTQDAPRPE
;
A
#
# COMPACT_ATOMS: atom_id res chain seq x y z
N MET A 1 14.76 5.30 -30.05
CA MET A 1 14.86 5.36 -28.58
C MET A 1 14.01 4.22 -28.02
N VAL A 2 14.63 3.06 -27.85
CA VAL A 2 13.97 1.79 -27.52
C VAL A 2 14.00 1.55 -26.02
N CYS A 3 12.84 1.19 -25.48
CA CYS A 3 12.54 0.97 -24.06
C CYS A 3 13.39 -0.18 -23.48
N LEU A 4 14.21 0.09 -22.46
CA LEU A 4 15.08 -0.89 -21.79
C LEU A 4 14.34 -1.77 -20.74
N TYR A 5 13.01 -1.89 -20.81
CA TYR A 5 12.21 -2.66 -19.84
C TYR A 5 11.48 -3.87 -20.46
N SER A 6 12.06 -4.46 -21.51
CA SER A 6 11.55 -5.68 -22.17
C SER A 6 12.35 -6.95 -21.84
N GLN A 7 13.21 -6.95 -20.82
CA GLN A 7 14.02 -8.12 -20.50
C GLN A 7 14.13 -8.31 -18.99
N PHE A 8 13.11 -8.87 -18.35
CA PHE A 8 13.30 -9.66 -17.14
C PHE A 8 12.21 -10.72 -17.09
N GLU A 9 12.51 -11.85 -17.73
CA GLU A 9 11.94 -13.14 -17.33
C GLU A 9 12.26 -13.32 -15.85
N ILE A 10 11.22 -13.36 -15.02
CA ILE A 10 11.35 -13.60 -13.58
C ILE A 10 11.54 -15.10 -13.41
N THR A 11 12.77 -15.57 -13.58
CA THR A 11 13.21 -16.83 -12.98
C THR A 11 13.68 -16.54 -11.57
N LYS A 12 12.77 -16.69 -10.61
CA LYS A 12 13.03 -16.99 -9.19
C LYS A 12 11.69 -17.19 -8.49
N GLU A 13 11.31 -18.45 -8.33
CA GLU A 13 10.25 -18.91 -7.44
C GLU A 13 10.68 -18.59 -6.00
N ALA A 14 10.48 -17.33 -5.58
CA ALA A 14 10.61 -16.96 -4.18
C ALA A 14 9.29 -17.33 -3.50
N GLU A 15 9.34 -18.27 -2.56
CA GLU A 15 8.24 -18.78 -1.74
C GLU A 15 7.19 -17.68 -1.46
N GLN A 16 6.13 -17.69 -2.25
CA GLN A 16 5.13 -16.64 -2.29
C GLN A 16 4.07 -17.00 -1.25
N SER A 17 4.22 -16.47 -0.03
CA SER A 17 3.20 -16.63 1.00
C SER A 17 1.87 -16.12 0.46
N ASP A 18 0.82 -16.94 0.57
CA ASP A 18 -0.52 -16.71 0.03
C ASP A 18 -1.05 -15.28 0.28
N ASP A 19 -0.60 -14.64 1.35
CA ASP A 19 -1.08 -13.34 1.82
C ASP A 19 -0.50 -12.09 1.14
N ASP A 20 0.39 -12.25 0.15
CA ASP A 20 0.96 -11.16 -0.64
C ASP A 20 0.18 -10.97 -1.96
N ILE A 21 -0.46 -9.80 -2.14
CA ILE A 21 -1.14 -9.40 -3.36
C ILE A 21 -0.21 -8.50 -4.18
N VAL A 22 0.04 -8.87 -5.44
CA VAL A 22 0.83 -8.07 -6.39
C VAL A 22 -0.11 -7.35 -7.34
N LEU A 23 -0.08 -6.02 -7.35
CA LEU A 23 -0.89 -5.15 -8.19
C LEU A 23 -0.23 -4.95 -9.56
N THR A 24 -1.03 -5.09 -10.60
CA THR A 24 -0.67 -4.75 -11.99
C THR A 24 -0.52 -3.24 -12.16
N ARG A 25 0.09 -2.82 -13.27
CA ARG A 25 0.26 -1.39 -13.59
C ARG A 25 -1.08 -0.67 -13.70
N GLU A 26 -2.10 -1.32 -14.26
CA GLU A 26 -3.43 -0.75 -14.39
C GLU A 26 -4.10 -0.54 -13.03
N GLU A 27 -4.03 -1.54 -12.15
CA GLU A 27 -4.56 -1.43 -10.79
C GLU A 27 -3.83 -0.35 -9.96
N GLN A 28 -2.51 -0.19 -10.18
CA GLN A 28 -1.73 0.89 -9.56
C GLN A 28 -2.23 2.27 -9.99
N LEU A 29 -2.60 2.44 -11.26
CA LEU A 29 -3.15 3.71 -11.77
C LEU A 29 -4.59 3.92 -11.29
N GLN A 30 -5.41 2.87 -11.23
CA GLN A 30 -6.76 2.94 -10.65
C GLN A 30 -6.72 3.33 -9.17
N GLU A 31 -5.71 2.91 -8.41
CA GLU A 31 -5.51 3.38 -7.03
C GLU A 31 -5.24 4.89 -6.98
N MET A 32 -4.46 5.42 -7.91
CA MET A 32 -4.22 6.87 -8.01
C MET A 32 -5.52 7.62 -8.30
N GLU A 33 -6.35 7.10 -9.20
CA GLU A 33 -7.67 7.66 -9.48
C GLU A 33 -8.61 7.57 -8.26
N ARG A 34 -8.63 6.44 -7.54
CA ARG A 34 -9.39 6.32 -6.30
C ARG A 34 -8.94 7.34 -5.25
N ARG A 35 -7.63 7.62 -5.19
CA ARG A 35 -7.08 8.64 -4.30
C ARG A 35 -7.56 10.05 -4.66
N SER A 36 -7.64 10.39 -5.95
CA SER A 36 -8.13 11.69 -6.42
C SER A 36 -9.59 11.95 -6.07
N ARG A 37 -10.40 10.88 -5.96
CA ARG A 37 -11.81 10.96 -5.56
C ARG A 37 -12.04 10.79 -4.05
N SER A 38 -10.97 10.60 -3.26
CA SER A 38 -11.12 10.38 -1.82
C SER A 38 -11.53 11.67 -1.10
N LEU A 39 -12.43 11.55 -0.11
CA LEU A 39 -12.86 12.70 0.71
C LEU A 39 -11.67 13.38 1.40
N ASN A 40 -10.66 12.62 1.81
CA ASN A 40 -9.44 13.18 2.39
C ASN A 40 -8.73 14.13 1.41
N TYR A 41 -8.62 13.76 0.14
CA TYR A 41 -8.05 14.64 -0.88
C TYR A 41 -8.97 15.82 -1.20
N LEU A 42 -10.26 15.58 -1.40
CA LEU A 42 -11.23 16.62 -1.76
C LEU A 42 -11.39 17.69 -0.68
N ASN A 43 -11.31 17.31 0.59
CA ASN A 43 -11.47 18.21 1.73
C ASN A 43 -10.14 18.83 2.21
N SER A 44 -9.00 18.42 1.65
CA SER A 44 -7.70 19.00 2.05
C SER A 44 -7.53 20.41 1.47
N PRO A 45 -7.08 21.40 2.27
CA PRO A 45 -6.79 22.75 1.77
C PRO A 45 -5.70 22.79 0.69
N TYR A 46 -4.64 21.97 0.84
CA TYR A 46 -3.53 21.91 -0.12
C TYR A 46 -3.50 20.53 -0.78
N LYS A 47 -3.47 20.50 -2.11
CA LYS A 47 -3.70 19.29 -2.91
C LYS A 47 -2.61 19.12 -3.95
N CYS A 48 -1.91 17.98 -3.91
CA CYS A 48 -0.97 17.63 -4.97
C CYS A 48 -1.70 16.99 -6.16
N GLY A 49 -1.62 17.61 -7.34
CA GLY A 49 -2.20 17.08 -8.59
C GLY A 49 -1.45 15.89 -9.19
N LEU A 50 -0.19 15.68 -8.79
CA LEU A 50 0.66 14.60 -9.33
C LEU A 50 0.45 13.26 -8.61
N CYS A 51 0.18 13.28 -7.30
CA CYS A 51 0.02 12.07 -6.50
C CYS A 51 -1.29 11.97 -5.72
N TYR A 52 -2.19 12.94 -5.92
CA TYR A 52 -3.51 13.06 -5.30
C TYR A 52 -3.47 12.97 -3.77
N ARG A 53 -2.39 13.49 -3.16
CA ARG A 53 -2.26 13.58 -1.72
C ARG A 53 -2.73 14.94 -1.23
N GLY A 54 -3.56 14.90 -0.19
CA GLY A 54 -4.07 16.08 0.50
C GLY A 54 -3.23 16.41 1.73
N PHE A 55 -3.05 17.70 1.98
CA PHE A 55 -2.31 18.26 3.10
C PHE A 55 -3.13 19.35 3.77
N VAL A 56 -3.06 19.39 5.11
CA VAL A 56 -3.67 20.46 5.92
C VAL A 56 -2.69 21.61 6.12
N ASP A 57 -1.39 21.31 6.15
CA ASP A 57 -0.32 22.27 6.41
C ASP A 57 0.36 22.72 5.10
N PRO A 58 0.49 24.05 4.85
CA PRO A 58 1.16 24.58 3.66
C PRO A 58 2.65 24.21 3.59
N GLN A 59 3.36 24.15 4.72
CA GLN A 59 4.79 23.86 4.72
C GLN A 59 5.05 22.40 4.31
N ALA A 60 4.23 21.48 4.82
CA ALA A 60 4.24 20.08 4.41
C ALA A 60 3.94 19.92 2.91
N TYR A 61 3.01 20.70 2.36
CA TYR A 61 2.70 20.72 0.93
C TYR A 61 3.87 21.24 0.09
N SER A 62 4.44 22.40 0.45
CA SER A 62 5.59 22.99 -0.26
C SER A 62 6.80 22.04 -0.29
N ASN A 63 7.12 21.44 0.85
CA ASN A 63 8.19 20.45 0.96
C ASN A 63 7.92 19.18 0.13
N HIS A 64 6.64 18.85 -0.09
CA HIS A 64 6.22 17.71 -0.87
C HIS A 64 6.30 17.98 -2.38
N GLU A 65 5.80 19.14 -2.83
CA GLU A 65 5.75 19.51 -4.25
C GLU A 65 7.14 19.54 -4.89
N GLY A 66 8.14 20.07 -4.19
CA GLY A 66 9.53 20.10 -4.65
C GLY A 66 10.23 18.72 -4.73
N ARG A 67 9.54 17.64 -4.37
CA ARG A 67 10.09 16.26 -4.38
C ARG A 67 9.52 15.41 -5.51
N HIS A 68 8.94 15.98 -6.55
CA HIS A 68 8.47 15.20 -7.71
C HIS A 68 9.53 15.09 -8.82
N SER A 69 9.87 13.87 -9.28
CA SER A 69 10.63 13.67 -10.54
C SER A 69 10.84 12.23 -11.04
N GLU A 70 10.54 11.15 -10.28
CA GLU A 70 11.11 9.80 -10.64
C GLU A 70 10.19 8.57 -10.55
N CYS A 71 9.08 8.58 -9.81
CA CYS A 71 8.15 7.43 -9.78
C CYS A 71 7.07 7.50 -10.87
N ASP A 72 6.86 6.46 -11.66
CA ASP A 72 5.85 6.47 -12.72
C ASP A 72 4.40 6.51 -12.21
N VAL A 73 4.16 6.12 -10.96
CA VAL A 73 2.82 6.04 -10.36
C VAL A 73 2.48 7.31 -9.56
N CYS A 74 3.34 7.69 -8.61
CA CYS A 74 3.08 8.84 -7.73
C CYS A 74 4.04 10.02 -7.96
N ARG A 75 4.93 9.93 -8.96
CA ARG A 75 5.87 10.98 -9.36
C ARG A 75 6.86 11.40 -8.28
N LEU A 76 6.97 10.72 -7.14
CA LEU A 76 7.89 11.10 -6.06
C LEU A 76 9.36 10.81 -6.41
N ARG A 77 10.28 11.64 -5.93
CA ARG A 77 11.74 11.61 -6.13
C ARG A 77 12.44 10.81 -5.05
N TYR A 78 13.47 10.07 -5.44
CA TYR A 78 14.34 9.27 -4.60
C TYR A 78 15.79 9.42 -5.03
N GLY A 79 16.70 9.76 -4.11
CA GLY A 79 18.11 9.99 -4.44
C GLY A 79 18.87 8.79 -5.04
N SER A 80 18.25 7.61 -5.18
CA SER A 80 18.83 6.48 -5.93
C SER A 80 17.76 5.56 -6.52
N ALA A 81 18.10 4.90 -7.63
CA ALA A 81 17.24 3.89 -8.28
C ALA A 81 16.89 2.72 -7.35
N ARG A 82 17.76 2.36 -6.39
CA ARG A 82 17.47 1.33 -5.38
C ARG A 82 16.33 1.75 -4.46
N LEU A 83 16.34 3.00 -3.99
CA LEU A 83 15.28 3.54 -3.14
C LEU A 83 13.96 3.67 -3.89
N LEU A 84 14.02 4.09 -5.16
CA LEU A 84 12.84 4.15 -6.02
C LEU A 84 12.19 2.77 -6.20
N ARG A 85 12.98 1.72 -6.47
CA ARG A 85 12.47 0.35 -6.58
C ARG A 85 11.84 -0.14 -5.28
N ALA A 86 12.49 0.08 -4.14
CA ALA A 86 11.97 -0.28 -2.83
C ALA A 86 10.64 0.45 -2.53
N HIS A 87 10.57 1.74 -2.86
CA HIS A 87 9.35 2.52 -2.76
C HIS A 87 8.23 1.96 -3.64
N ALA A 88 8.49 1.72 -4.93
CA ALA A 88 7.49 1.19 -5.85
C ALA A 88 6.94 -0.14 -5.33
N GLN A 89 7.82 -1.03 -4.88
CA GLN A 89 7.42 -2.32 -4.30
C GLN A 89 6.55 -2.18 -3.05
N ALA A 90 6.93 -1.29 -2.13
CA ALA A 90 6.23 -1.15 -0.85
C ALA A 90 4.94 -0.32 -0.94
N ALA A 91 4.88 0.69 -1.81
CA ALA A 91 3.77 1.65 -1.83
C ALA A 91 2.73 1.31 -2.90
N HIS A 92 3.15 0.77 -4.05
CA HIS A 92 2.32 0.64 -5.24
C HIS A 92 2.12 -0.81 -5.67
N VAL A 93 3.18 -1.63 -5.64
CA VAL A 93 3.12 -2.99 -6.21
C VAL A 93 2.52 -4.00 -5.23
N ARG A 94 2.81 -3.90 -3.92
CA ARG A 94 2.40 -4.95 -2.96
C ARG A 94 1.29 -4.47 -2.02
N ARG A 95 0.33 -5.35 -1.79
CA ARG A 95 -0.65 -5.30 -0.71
C ARG A 95 -0.61 -6.59 0.07
N TYR A 96 -1.08 -6.54 1.30
CA TYR A 96 -0.98 -7.67 2.22
C TYR A 96 -2.36 -7.98 2.76
N ARG A 97 -2.89 -9.17 2.53
CA ARG A 97 -4.16 -9.58 3.13
C ARG A 97 -3.91 -10.16 4.51
N CYS A 98 -4.82 -9.91 5.44
CA CYS A 98 -4.85 -10.72 6.65
C CYS A 98 -5.35 -12.12 6.29
N PRO A 99 -4.66 -13.20 6.70
CA PRO A 99 -5.14 -14.57 6.51
C PRO A 99 -6.46 -14.83 7.27
N ARG A 100 -6.72 -14.10 8.36
CA ARG A 100 -7.97 -14.21 9.14
C ARG A 100 -9.04 -13.24 8.67
N ARG A 101 -10.29 -13.71 8.60
CA ARG A 101 -11.47 -12.85 8.44
C ARG A 101 -11.76 -12.18 9.78
N LYS A 102 -12.10 -10.88 9.79
CA LYS A 102 -12.54 -10.19 11.02
C LYS A 102 -13.90 -10.74 11.45
N SER A 103 -14.05 -11.12 12.73
CA SER A 103 -15.32 -11.02 13.44
C SER A 103 -15.40 -9.59 13.97
N ILE A 104 -16.47 -8.86 13.64
CA ILE A 104 -16.75 -7.55 14.22
C ILE A 104 -17.88 -7.77 15.21
N ASP A 105 -17.54 -7.89 16.48
CA ASP A 105 -18.49 -7.97 17.59
C ASP A 105 -19.01 -6.54 17.85
N SER A 106 -19.92 -6.07 16.99
CA SER A 106 -20.80 -4.91 17.24
C SER A 106 -21.75 -4.68 16.06
N GLY A 107 -22.91 -5.34 16.10
CA GLY A 107 -24.22 -4.81 15.68
C GLY A 107 -24.43 -4.15 14.31
N THR A 108 -23.48 -4.22 13.38
CA THR A 108 -23.60 -3.62 12.05
C THR A 108 -23.39 -4.71 11.00
N THR A 109 -24.39 -4.93 10.15
CA THR A 109 -24.38 -5.90 9.05
C THR A 109 -23.38 -5.50 7.96
N VAL A 110 -22.09 -5.65 8.24
CA VAL A 110 -21.05 -5.70 7.22
C VAL A 110 -20.38 -7.07 7.35
N GLY A 111 -20.60 -7.93 6.35
CA GLY A 111 -20.10 -9.31 6.33
C GLY A 111 -18.57 -9.40 6.46
N PRO A 112 -18.02 -10.62 6.65
CA PRO A 112 -16.63 -10.84 6.99
C PRO A 112 -15.69 -10.36 5.88
N THR A 113 -15.22 -9.12 6.00
CA THR A 113 -14.38 -8.50 4.99
C THR A 113 -12.92 -8.84 5.29
N ARG A 114 -12.23 -9.44 4.31
CA ARG A 114 -10.77 -9.61 4.40
C ARG A 114 -10.14 -8.22 4.38
N VAL A 115 -9.33 -7.92 5.40
CA VAL A 115 -8.64 -6.62 5.47
C VAL A 115 -7.33 -6.70 4.71
N THR A 116 -7.14 -5.74 3.81
CA THR A 116 -5.92 -5.54 3.04
C THR A 116 -5.12 -4.38 3.60
N PHE A 117 -3.81 -4.54 3.71
CA PHE A 117 -2.86 -3.56 4.22
C PHE A 117 -1.94 -3.08 3.11
N VAL A 118 -1.55 -1.81 3.19
CA VAL A 118 -0.62 -1.18 2.25
C VAL A 118 0.84 -1.53 2.51
N ASP A 119 1.18 -1.98 3.74
CA ASP A 119 2.55 -2.31 4.15
C ASP A 119 2.61 -3.48 5.16
N ARG A 120 3.76 -4.18 5.19
CA ARG A 120 4.01 -5.33 6.09
C ARG A 120 3.94 -4.96 7.59
N PRO A 121 4.54 -3.84 8.06
CA PRO A 121 4.41 -3.42 9.45
C PRO A 121 2.97 -3.30 9.95
N SER A 122 2.07 -2.73 9.14
CA SER A 122 0.64 -2.62 9.45
C SER A 122 -0.04 -3.98 9.56
N LEU A 123 0.23 -4.91 8.63
CA LEU A 123 -0.26 -6.30 8.74
C LEU A 123 0.25 -6.97 10.02
N ARG A 124 1.55 -6.86 10.33
CA ARG A 124 2.14 -7.46 11.54
C ARG A 124 1.46 -6.96 12.82
N ARG A 125 1.08 -5.68 12.88
CA ARG A 125 0.32 -5.11 14.01
C ARG A 125 -1.05 -5.77 14.13
N GLN A 126 -1.76 -5.95 13.01
CA GLN A 126 -3.05 -6.65 12.99
C GLN A 126 -2.90 -8.11 13.44
N LEU A 127 -1.87 -8.83 12.98
CA LEU A 127 -1.63 -10.23 13.33
C LEU A 127 -1.39 -10.44 14.83
N ARG A 128 -0.69 -9.51 15.50
CA ARG A 128 -0.53 -9.56 16.97
C ARG A 128 -1.85 -9.39 17.73
N GLY A 129 -2.86 -8.76 17.13
CA GLY A 129 -4.20 -8.70 17.69
C GLY A 129 -4.94 -10.05 17.63
N HIS A 130 -4.54 -10.97 16.75
CA HIS A 130 -5.15 -12.29 16.61
C HIS A 130 -4.61 -13.32 17.60
N SER A 131 -3.44 -13.10 18.20
CA SER A 131 -2.80 -14.03 19.15
C SER A 131 -3.37 -13.99 20.58
N GLY A 132 -4.45 -13.23 20.82
CA GLY A 132 -5.20 -13.25 22.10
C GLY A 132 -6.14 -14.44 22.28
N THR A 133 -6.24 -15.33 21.29
CA THR A 133 -6.96 -16.62 21.38
C THR A 133 -6.02 -17.74 20.94
N GLN A 134 -5.14 -18.14 21.84
CA GLN A 134 -4.55 -19.46 21.80
C GLN A 134 -4.86 -20.11 23.14
N ASP A 135 -5.98 -20.84 23.17
CA ASP A 135 -6.12 -21.99 24.06
C ASP A 135 -4.98 -22.95 23.72
N ALA A 136 -3.87 -22.84 24.45
CA ALA A 136 -2.91 -23.92 24.54
C ALA A 136 -3.47 -24.90 25.58
N PRO A 137 -3.69 -26.19 25.25
CA PRO A 137 -4.01 -27.17 26.27
C PRO A 137 -2.83 -27.23 27.25
N ARG A 138 -3.15 -27.00 28.53
CA ARG A 138 -2.22 -27.18 29.65
C ARG A 138 -1.76 -28.65 29.64
N PRO A 139 -0.45 -28.94 29.52
CA PRO A 139 0.02 -30.29 29.79
C PRO A 139 -0.18 -30.61 31.27
N GLU A 140 -0.67 -31.82 31.51
CA GLU A 140 -0.99 -32.45 32.80
C GLU A 140 0.19 -32.57 33.77
#